data_AF-A0A2V9X7M2-F1
#
_entry.id   AF-A0A2V9X7M2-F1
#
_cell.length_a   1.000
_cell.length_b   1.000
_cell.length_c   1.000
_cell.angle_alpha   90.00
_cell.angle_beta   90.00
_cell.angle_gamma   90.00
#
_symmetry.space_group_name_H-M   'P 1'
#
loop_
_entity.id
_entity.type
_entity.pdbx_description
1 polymer ?
#
loop_
_entity_poly.entity_id
_entity_poly.type
_entity_poly.pdbx_seq_one_letter_code
_entity_poly.pdbx_strand_id
1 'polypeptide(L)'
;MIVAGVMSGTSADGINVALLRVSDRAGGGARPRGIHQSISFQLIGHAQYLYPKRVRSAVLASMNAARASDADLARLNFLLGE
;
A
#
# COMPACT_ATOMS: atom_id res chain seq x y z
N MET A 1 -6.03 -5.07 15.90
CA MET A 1 -5.62 -5.70 14.62
C MET A 1 -4.27 -5.14 14.17
N ILE A 2 -3.39 -5.96 13.61
CA ILE A 2 -2.17 -5.48 12.95
C ILE A 2 -2.42 -5.54 11.43
N VAL A 3 -2.11 -4.46 10.71
CA VAL A 3 -2.33 -4.32 9.26
C VAL A 3 -1.05 -3.82 8.62
N ALA A 4 -0.69 -4.39 7.47
CA ALA A 4 0.35 -3.84 6.60
C ALA A 4 -0.29 -3.03 5.48
N GLY A 5 -0.06 -1.72 5.46
CA GLY A 5 -0.37 -0.87 4.32
C GLY A 5 0.77 -0.96 3.31
N VAL A 6 0.47 -1.37 2.08
CA VAL A 6 1.43 -1.51 0.98
C VAL A 6 1.05 -0.52 -0.11
N MET A 7 2.00 0.31 -0.56
CA MET A 7 1.75 1.31 -1.60
C MET A 7 2.99 1.51 -2.48
N SER A 8 2.76 1.56 -3.80
CA SER A 8 3.75 1.94 -4.80
C SER A 8 3.25 3.20 -5.51
N GLY A 9 4.04 4.27 -5.44
CA GLY A 9 3.74 5.51 -6.15
C GLY A 9 3.99 5.40 -7.66
N THR A 10 3.50 6.39 -8.42
CA THR A 10 3.68 6.48 -9.88
C THR A 10 5.11 6.84 -10.29
N SER A 11 5.99 7.21 -9.35
CA SER A 11 7.42 7.39 -9.61
C SER A 11 8.15 6.06 -9.88
N ALA A 12 7.51 4.92 -9.59
CA ALA A 12 8.02 3.57 -9.80
C ALA A 12 9.37 3.31 -9.11
N ASP A 13 9.65 3.98 -7.98
CA ASP A 13 10.90 3.79 -7.25
C ASP A 13 10.88 2.50 -6.40
N GLY A 14 9.68 2.00 -6.08
CA GLY A 14 9.52 0.78 -5.32
C GLY A 14 8.24 0.76 -4.50
N ILE A 15 8.26 -0.06 -3.45
CA ILE A 15 7.15 -0.34 -2.56
C ILE A 15 7.47 0.23 -1.17
N ASN A 16 6.53 1.00 -0.62
CA ASN A 16 6.54 1.38 0.79
C ASN A 16 5.59 0.47 1.57
N VAL A 17 6.02 0.01 2.74
CA VAL A 17 5.24 -0.82 3.65
C VAL A 17 5.19 -0.15 5.01
N ALA A 18 3.98 0.12 5.49
CA ALA A 18 3.72 0.64 6.84
C ALA A 18 2.95 -0.40 7.66
N LEU A 19 3.55 -0.86 8.76
CA LEU A 19 2.90 -1.78 9.68
C LEU A 19 2.18 -0.98 10.78
N LEU A 20 0.86 -1.11 10.86
CA LEU A 20 0.00 -0.35 11.75
C LEU A 20 -0.71 -1.27 12.75
N ARG A 21 -0.80 -0.85 14.01
CA ARG A 21 -1.76 -1.38 14.97
C ARG A 21 -3.03 -0.55 14.89
N VAL A 22 -4.12 -1.19 14.52
CA VAL A 22 -5.48 -0.62 14.49
C VAL A 22 -6.24 -1.14 15.71
N SER A 23 -6.74 -0.24 16.56
CA SER A 23 -7.51 -0.61 17.76
C SER A 23 -8.72 0.29 17.91
N ASP A 24 -9.84 -0.27 18.34
CA ASP A 24 -10.96 0.55 18.80
C ASP A 24 -10.58 1.18 20.14
N ARG A 25 -10.71 2.51 20.29
CA ARG A 25 -10.63 3.13 21.61
C ARG A 25 -11.96 2.88 22.29
N ALA A 26 -12.06 1.74 22.99
CA ALA A 26 -13.02 1.61 24.07
C ALA A 26 -12.65 2.67 25.12
N GLY A 27 -13.40 3.78 25.15
CA GLY A 27 -13.17 4.88 26.07
C GLY A 27 -13.16 4.37 27.51
N GLY A 28 -11.98 4.39 28.14
CA GLY A 28 -11.87 4.32 29.59
C GLY A 28 -12.49 5.59 30.17
N GLY A 29 -13.75 5.51 30.57
CA GLY A 29 -14.49 6.60 31.19
C GLY A 29 -15.87 6.76 30.58
N ALA A 30 -16.89 6.54 31.41
CA ALA A 30 -18.30 6.70 31.11
C ALA A 30 -18.58 8.02 30.36
N ARG A 31 -18.80 7.94 29.04
CA ARG A 31 -19.41 9.02 28.25
C ARG A 31 -20.52 8.47 27.36
N PRO A 32 -21.58 9.24 27.11
CA PRO A 32 -22.83 8.75 26.53
C PRO A 32 -22.61 8.31 25.08
N ARG A 33 -23.37 7.27 24.67
CA ARG A 33 -23.31 6.62 23.35
C ARG A 33 -23.67 7.60 22.22
N GLY A 34 -22.70 8.38 21.76
CA GLY A 34 -22.75 9.18 20.54
C GLY A 34 -21.83 8.59 19.46
N ILE A 35 -22.45 7.96 18.46
CA ILE A 35 -22.09 7.55 17.09
C ILE A 35 -20.68 7.90 16.51
N HIS A 36 -19.59 7.75 17.24
CA HIS A 36 -18.25 7.67 16.63
C HIS A 36 -17.40 6.71 17.47
N GLN A 37 -17.35 5.44 17.05
CA GLN A 37 -16.30 4.51 17.49
C GLN A 37 -14.97 5.14 17.06
N SER A 38 -14.18 5.65 18.02
CA SER A 38 -12.91 6.28 17.68
C SER A 38 -11.87 5.21 17.38
N ILE A 39 -11.69 4.89 16.12
CA ILE A 39 -10.61 4.02 15.66
C ILE A 39 -9.27 4.73 15.90
N SER A 40 -8.32 4.03 16.50
CA SER A 40 -6.96 4.50 16.72
C SER A 40 -5.96 3.72 15.87
N PHE A 41 -4.96 4.44 15.35
CA PHE A 41 -3.87 3.90 14.54
C PHE A 41 -2.54 4.20 15.22
N GLN A 42 -1.68 3.20 15.33
CA GLN A 42 -0.31 3.33 15.82
C GLN A 42 0.66 2.72 14.81
N LEU A 43 1.65 3.49 14.35
CA LEU A 43 2.72 2.99 13.50
C LEU A 43 3.67 2.10 14.32
N ILE A 44 3.80 0.84 13.91
CA ILE A 44 4.74 -0.12 14.48
C ILE A 44 6.09 -0.01 13.75
N GLY A 45 6.06 0.16 12.43
CA GLY A 45 7.27 0.25 11.62
C GLY A 45 6.99 0.62 10.18
N HIS A 46 8.04 1.02 9.48
CA HIS A 46 8.04 1.40 8.07
C HIS A 46 9.27 0.81 7.39
N ALA A 47 9.09 0.30 6.17
CA ALA A 47 10.17 -0.16 5.32
C ALA A 47 9.90 0.23 3.85
N GLN A 48 10.98 0.41 3.10
CA GLN A 48 10.94 0.69 1.67
C GLN A 48 11.75 -0.37 0.91
N TYR A 49 11.20 -0.86 -0.18
CA TYR A 49 11.82 -1.86 -1.05
C TYR A 49 11.88 -1.32 -2.47
N LEU A 50 13.09 -1.18 -3.01
CA LEU A 50 13.27 -0.72 -4.39
C LEU A 50 12.81 -1.80 -5.36
N TYR A 51 12.17 -1.42 -6.46
CA TYR A 51 11.88 -2.36 -7.53
C TYR A 51 13.17 -2.90 -8.15
N PRO A 52 13.23 -4.20 -8.48
CA PRO A 52 14.26 -4.70 -9.38
C PRO A 52 14.26 -3.89 -10.68
N LYS A 53 15.44 -3.57 -11.22
CA LYS A 53 15.58 -2.70 -12.40
C LYS A 53 14.65 -3.08 -13.55
N ARG A 54 14.52 -4.38 -13.84
CA ARG A 54 13.63 -4.90 -14.90
C ARG A 54 12.15 -4.56 -14.67
N VAL A 55 11.70 -4.63 -13.42
CA VAL A 55 10.31 -4.35 -13.04
C VAL A 55 10.05 -2.86 -13.15
N ARG A 56 10.95 -2.03 -12.61
CA ARG A 56 10.88 -0.57 -12.75
C ARG A 56 10.82 -0.13 -14.22
N SER A 57 11.69 -0.69 -15.07
CA SER A 57 11.69 -0.41 -16.50
C SER A 57 10.38 -0.81 -17.17
N ALA A 58 9.83 -1.99 -16.84
CA ALA A 58 8.55 -2.44 -17.38
C ALA A 58 7.39 -1.52 -16.97
N VAL A 59 7.32 -1.13 -15.69
CA VAL A 59 6.31 -0.18 -15.19
C VAL A 59 6.41 1.15 -15.95
N LEU A 60 7.60 1.75 -16.01
CA LEU A 60 7.80 3.04 -16.69
C LEU A 60 7.50 2.94 -18.19
N ALA A 61 7.85 1.83 -18.83
CA ALA A 61 7.52 1.61 -20.24
C ALA A 61 5.99 1.52 -20.45
N SER A 62 5.28 0.76 -19.61
CA SER A 62 3.82 0.66 -19.67
C SER A 62 3.13 2.00 -19.42
N MET A 63 3.63 2.80 -18.47
CA MET A 63 3.06 4.13 -18.17
C MET A 63 3.22 5.14 -19.32
N ASN A 64 4.31 5.03 -20.09
CA ASN A 64 4.62 5.95 -21.19
C ASN A 64 4.22 5.39 -22.57
N ALA A 65 3.62 4.21 -22.64
CA ALA A 65 3.23 3.61 -23.89
C ALA A 65 2.05 4.37 -24.51
N ALA A 66 2.19 4.81 -25.76
CA ALA A 66 1.07 5.40 -26.50
C ALA A 66 -0.11 4.42 -26.68
N ARG A 67 0.20 3.12 -26.71
CA ARG A 67 -0.75 1.99 -26.64
C ARG A 67 -0.12 0.89 -25.82
N ALA A 68 -0.77 0.48 -24.74
CA ALA A 68 -0.34 -0.66 -23.93
C ALA A 68 -0.97 -1.96 -24.48
N SER A 69 -0.20 -3.05 -24.40
CA SER A 69 -0.68 -4.40 -24.72
C SER A 69 -1.33 -5.02 -23.49
N ASP A 70 -2.54 -5.57 -23.63
CA ASP A 70 -3.24 -6.26 -22.53
C ASP A 70 -2.42 -7.44 -22.00
N ALA A 71 -1.72 -8.17 -22.87
CA ALA A 71 -0.88 -9.29 -22.48
C ALA A 71 0.31 -8.84 -21.61
N ASP A 72 0.90 -7.68 -21.92
CA ASP A 72 2.02 -7.14 -21.15
C ASP A 72 1.54 -6.56 -19.82
N LEU A 73 0.39 -5.90 -19.79
CA LEU A 73 -0.23 -5.44 -18.54
C LEU A 73 -0.62 -6.60 -17.64
N ALA A 74 -1.19 -7.67 -18.20
CA ALA A 74 -1.51 -8.87 -17.44
C ALA A 74 -0.26 -9.51 -16.84
N ARG A 75 0.83 -9.64 -17.61
CA ARG A 75 2.11 -10.16 -17.08
C ARG A 75 2.68 -9.26 -16.00
N LEU A 76 2.64 -7.95 -16.21
CA LEU A 76 3.14 -6.97 -15.24
C LEU A 76 2.34 -7.03 -13.92
N ASN A 77 1.02 -7.23 -13.98
CA ASN A 77 0.18 -7.40 -12.79
C ASN A 77 0.66 -8.55 -11.90
N PHE A 78 0.98 -9.71 -12.49
CA PHE A 78 1.54 -10.83 -11.72
C PHE A 78 2.93 -10.51 -11.17
N LEU A 79 3.82 -9.93 -12.00
CA LEU A 79 5.18 -9.58 -11.56
C LEU A 79 5.22 -8.55 -10.42
N LEU A 80 4.20 -7.71 -10.27
CA LEU A 80 4.09 -6.74 -9.17
C LEU A 80 3.51 -7.35 -7.88
N GLY A 81 2.82 -8.48 -7.97
CA GLY A 81 2.21 -9.17 -6.83
C GLY A 81 3.12 -10.21 -6.17
N GLU A 82 4.13 -10.70 -6.87
CA GLU A 82 5.16 -11.64 -6.38
C GLU A 82 6.25 -10.96 -5.55
#